data_AF-A0A1Q4E1F8-F1
#
_entry.id   AF-A0A1Q4E1F8-F1
#
_cell.length_a   1.000
_cell.length_b   1.000
_cell.length_c   1.000
_cell.angle_alpha   90.00
_cell.angle_beta   90.00
_cell.angle_gamma   90.00
#
_symmetry.space_group_name_H-M   'P 1'
#
loop_
_entity.id
_entity.type
_entity.pdbx_description
1 polymer ?
#
loop_
_entity_poly.entity_id
_entity_poly.type
_entity_poly.pdbx_seq_one_letter_code
_entity_poly.pdbx_strand_id
1 'polypeptide(L)'
;MDVADLSVILDAAGLEGLFFWTEGDFTTQAADTDNIIESDDVPIADGAWVRQTTDAITHAHFAPGAVRRSAAAKLTEWVSVTDFGAKGDADRSGGGTDDTAAIQAAIDASNNVYFPGSRQGRLYKFSNLILKTRTRLHGDGPRASVLRQLPTAMGYALRVVEDLGGPPPAVPVNDISEGAFGFRDLGIEASPLAGTTIGIGPGSCASMLTTENLRIANQHAETLVGEPYSVPPGTVAIAFDGGPGQVGPVFVGDHRNLEIRSFETAVWARNGVNEQNFSSTWIIDCRRAFDLDMISTWSVEASVETKVADARGFVLTGPVGNLNIRGGRYEMLIDGSYLFELGTSAALENVVVSPPPNLLIRGDSGSVFLPGRKVLGAWPKQLYIEGFETFADATKGRRIVAGSRSADSSGSEYQFAVKQLMLGGAAAGNGKFVIGDNSGTADAVLENDGSHFNLSYPGGVRFPQSGGTTGYAHPVWLGSYALWVDGSGTLRIKSGTPASDTDGQVVGSQT
;
A
#
# COMPACT_ATOMS: atom_id res chain seq x y z
N MET A 1 -60.80 -32.10 14.87
CA MET A 1 -59.74 -32.87 14.19
C MET A 1 -58.85 -33.34 15.30
N ASP A 2 -58.89 -34.65 15.52
CA ASP A 2 -58.45 -35.34 16.72
C ASP A 2 -56.94 -35.49 16.79
N VAL A 3 -56.44 -35.59 18.02
CA VAL A 3 -55.04 -35.76 18.39
C VAL A 3 -54.52 -37.10 17.86
N ALA A 4 -53.90 -37.08 16.68
CA ALA A 4 -53.03 -38.13 16.19
C ALA A 4 -51.75 -37.49 15.60
N ASP A 5 -51.21 -36.54 16.36
CA ASP A 5 -49.79 -36.22 16.41
C ASP A 5 -49.00 -37.50 16.73
N LEU A 6 -48.64 -38.25 15.69
CA LEU A 6 -47.62 -39.28 15.74
C LEU A 6 -46.44 -38.75 14.93
N SER A 7 -45.73 -37.79 15.51
CA SER A 7 -44.30 -37.64 15.26
C SER A 7 -43.62 -38.89 15.80
N VAL A 8 -43.67 -39.97 15.02
CA VAL A 8 -42.83 -41.14 15.20
C VAL A 8 -41.41 -40.67 14.90
N ILE A 9 -40.75 -40.12 15.92
CA ILE A 9 -39.29 -40.10 15.98
C ILE A 9 -38.91 -41.55 16.23
N LEU A 10 -38.80 -42.33 15.15
CA LEU A 10 -38.09 -43.59 15.18
C LEU A 10 -36.62 -43.22 15.39
N ASP A 11 -36.20 -43.30 16.64
CA ASP A 11 -34.80 -43.40 17.03
C ASP A 11 -34.27 -44.70 16.43
N ALA A 12 -33.89 -44.65 15.15
CA ALA A 12 -33.20 -45.73 14.48
C ALA A 12 -31.81 -45.82 15.11
N ALA A 13 -31.70 -46.62 16.16
CA ALA A 13 -30.47 -46.85 16.90
C ALA A 13 -29.33 -47.16 15.92
N GLY A 14 -28.44 -46.19 15.74
CA GLY A 14 -27.25 -46.29 14.89
C GLY A 14 -27.18 -45.37 13.67
N LEU A 15 -28.20 -44.55 13.37
CA LEU A 15 -28.16 -43.60 12.26
C LEU A 15 -28.18 -42.15 12.76
N GLU A 16 -27.01 -41.53 12.83
CA GLU A 16 -26.89 -40.08 13.09
C GLU A 16 -27.29 -39.30 11.83
N GLY A 17 -28.44 -38.60 11.86
CA GLY A 17 -28.90 -37.74 10.76
C GLY A 17 -30.25 -37.06 11.03
N LEU A 18 -30.43 -35.85 10.49
CA LEU A 18 -31.70 -35.12 10.51
C LEU A 18 -32.48 -35.46 9.23
N PHE A 19 -33.67 -36.03 9.37
CA PHE A 19 -34.52 -36.45 8.25
C PHE A 19 -35.63 -35.43 8.02
N PHE A 20 -35.77 -34.95 6.78
CA PHE A 20 -36.91 -34.14 6.36
C PHE A 20 -37.87 -35.02 5.55
N TRP A 21 -39.14 -34.96 5.91
CA TRP A 21 -40.22 -35.67 5.23
C TRP A 21 -40.95 -34.65 4.36
N THR A 22 -41.02 -34.90 3.07
CA THR A 22 -41.98 -34.20 2.19
C THR A 22 -42.87 -35.25 1.57
N GLU A 23 -44.18 -35.04 1.66
CA GLU A 23 -45.17 -35.87 1.00
C GLU A 23 -45.03 -35.62 -0.52
N GLY A 24 -44.35 -36.53 -1.21
CA GLY A 24 -44.17 -36.47 -2.66
C GLY A 24 -45.41 -36.99 -3.37
N ASP A 25 -45.96 -36.23 -4.31
CA ASP A 25 -46.94 -36.74 -5.27
C ASP A 25 -46.19 -37.49 -6.39
N PHE A 26 -46.01 -38.80 -6.20
CA PHE A 26 -45.31 -39.68 -7.13
C PHE A 26 -46.20 -40.21 -8.27
N THR A 27 -47.39 -39.64 -8.49
CA THR A 27 -48.38 -40.22 -9.41
C THR A 27 -48.16 -39.91 -10.89
N THR A 28 -47.22 -39.01 -11.26
CA THR A 28 -47.18 -38.46 -12.64
C THR A 28 -45.82 -38.29 -13.34
N GLN A 29 -44.65 -38.72 -12.82
CA GLN A 29 -43.39 -38.62 -13.60
C GLN A 29 -42.50 -39.87 -13.61
N ALA A 30 -42.23 -40.36 -14.82
CA ALA A 30 -41.24 -41.40 -15.13
C ALA A 30 -39.76 -40.96 -14.93
N ALA A 31 -39.52 -39.74 -14.44
CA ALA A 31 -38.18 -39.19 -14.22
C ALA A 31 -37.68 -39.35 -12.78
N ASP A 32 -38.50 -39.86 -11.87
CA ASP A 32 -38.15 -40.00 -10.44
C ASP A 32 -37.82 -41.46 -10.03
N THR A 33 -37.85 -42.40 -10.98
CA THR A 33 -37.49 -43.80 -10.73
C THR A 33 -36.01 -43.99 -10.37
N ASP A 34 -35.14 -43.04 -10.73
CA ASP A 34 -33.70 -43.10 -10.41
C ASP A 34 -33.41 -42.74 -8.94
N ASN A 35 -34.38 -42.20 -8.20
CA ASN A 35 -34.21 -41.78 -6.80
C ASN A 35 -34.83 -42.75 -5.78
N ILE A 36 -35.54 -43.79 -6.24
CA ILE A 36 -36.17 -44.78 -5.37
C ILE A 36 -35.18 -45.93 -5.16
N ILE A 37 -34.44 -45.91 -4.04
CA ILE A 37 -33.77 -47.12 -3.58
C ILE A 37 -34.87 -48.07 -3.11
N GLU A 38 -34.93 -49.25 -3.73
CA GLU A 38 -35.88 -50.34 -3.49
C GLU A 38 -36.64 -50.21 -2.18
N SER A 39 -37.94 -49.91 -2.28
CA SER A 39 -38.88 -50.26 -1.23
C SER A 39 -38.77 -51.78 -1.04
N ASP A 40 -38.47 -52.24 0.17
CA ASP A 40 -38.43 -53.65 0.58
C ASP A 40 -39.84 -54.29 0.43
N ASP A 41 -40.29 -54.46 -0.81
CA ASP A 41 -41.58 -55.00 -1.22
C ASP A 41 -42.83 -54.31 -0.61
N VAL A 42 -42.70 -53.10 -0.05
CA VAL A 42 -43.85 -52.32 0.42
C VAL A 42 -44.44 -51.50 -0.73
N PRO A 43 -45.72 -51.66 -1.08
CA PRO A 43 -46.39 -50.84 -2.09
C PRO A 43 -46.23 -49.35 -1.76
N ILE A 44 -45.92 -48.50 -2.76
CA ILE A 44 -45.78 -47.04 -2.61
C ILE A 44 -47.00 -46.40 -1.91
N ALA A 45 -48.18 -47.02 -2.00
CA ALA A 45 -49.40 -46.60 -1.32
C ALA A 45 -49.34 -46.68 0.23
N ASP A 46 -48.41 -47.46 0.79
CA ASP A 46 -48.24 -47.67 2.23
C ASP A 46 -47.04 -46.90 2.82
N GLY A 47 -46.41 -46.02 2.02
CA GLY A 47 -45.27 -45.19 2.43
C GLY A 47 -43.93 -45.80 2.07
N ALA A 48 -43.37 -45.38 0.93
CA ALA A 48 -42.01 -45.74 0.54
C ALA A 48 -40.97 -44.80 1.19
N TRP A 49 -39.84 -45.36 1.58
CA TRP A 49 -38.71 -44.64 2.17
C TRP A 49 -37.75 -44.26 1.05
N VAL A 50 -37.53 -42.97 0.82
CA VAL A 50 -36.65 -42.50 -0.26
C VAL A 50 -35.36 -41.97 0.35
N ARG A 51 -34.23 -42.60 0.01
CA ARG A 51 -32.89 -42.06 0.35
C ARG A 51 -32.48 -41.07 -0.74
N GLN A 52 -32.58 -39.78 -0.45
CA GLN A 52 -32.06 -38.76 -1.34
C GLN A 52 -30.58 -38.48 -1.03
N THR A 53 -29.73 -38.57 -2.04
CA THR A 53 -28.36 -38.03 -1.96
C THR A 53 -28.39 -36.51 -2.12
N THR A 54 -27.31 -35.84 -1.73
CA THR A 54 -27.15 -34.39 -1.96
C THR A 54 -27.17 -34.03 -3.45
N ASP A 55 -26.90 -34.99 -4.34
CA ASP A 55 -27.03 -34.82 -5.79
C ASP A 55 -28.50 -34.80 -6.26
N ALA A 56 -29.37 -35.54 -5.59
CA ALA A 56 -30.80 -35.60 -5.87
C ALA A 56 -31.58 -34.41 -5.29
N ILE A 57 -31.12 -33.86 -4.16
CA ILE A 57 -31.73 -32.64 -3.58
C ILE A 57 -31.35 -31.46 -4.47
N THR A 58 -32.35 -30.73 -4.96
CA THR A 58 -32.10 -29.56 -5.82
C THR A 58 -32.45 -28.24 -5.12
N HIS A 59 -31.59 -27.25 -5.31
CA HIS A 59 -31.79 -25.88 -4.86
C HIS A 59 -32.15 -25.00 -6.07
N ALA A 60 -33.31 -24.34 -5.99
CA ALA A 60 -33.72 -23.30 -6.93
C ALA A 60 -33.69 -21.94 -6.22
N HIS A 61 -32.85 -21.02 -6.70
CA HIS A 61 -32.83 -19.66 -6.17
C HIS A 61 -34.14 -18.95 -6.54
N PHE A 62 -34.69 -18.14 -5.64
CA PHE A 62 -35.99 -17.46 -5.83
C PHE A 62 -35.97 -16.33 -6.89
N ALA A 63 -34.81 -16.04 -7.49
CA ALA A 63 -34.67 -14.97 -8.47
C ALA A 63 -35.19 -15.43 -9.85
N PRO A 64 -35.97 -14.60 -10.56
CA PRO A 64 -36.43 -14.93 -11.91
C PRO A 64 -35.27 -15.32 -12.83
N GLY A 65 -35.41 -16.45 -13.54
CA GLY A 65 -34.37 -16.97 -14.45
C GLY A 65 -33.27 -17.81 -13.79
N ALA A 66 -33.32 -18.05 -12.48
CA ALA A 66 -32.36 -18.92 -11.82
C ALA A 66 -32.51 -20.38 -12.25
N VAL A 67 -31.40 -21.00 -12.63
CA VAL A 67 -31.34 -22.43 -12.98
C VAL A 67 -31.27 -23.24 -11.69
N ARG A 68 -32.11 -24.28 -11.59
CA ARG A 68 -32.10 -25.25 -10.49
C ARG A 68 -30.80 -26.08 -10.56
N ARG A 69 -30.11 -26.24 -9.44
CA ARG A 69 -28.85 -26.99 -9.32
C ARG A 69 -28.94 -28.00 -8.18
N SER A 70 -28.12 -29.05 -8.16
CA SER A 70 -28.07 -29.95 -7.01
C SER A 70 -27.48 -29.23 -5.78
N ALA A 71 -27.88 -29.68 -4.59
CA ALA A 71 -27.34 -29.18 -3.33
C ALA A 71 -25.85 -29.49 -3.23
N ALA A 72 -25.41 -30.66 -3.70
CA ALA A 72 -23.99 -31.00 -3.79
C ALA A 72 -23.21 -30.00 -4.65
N ALA A 73 -23.67 -29.71 -5.87
CA ALA A 73 -23.02 -28.75 -6.76
C ALA A 73 -22.94 -27.34 -6.16
N LYS A 74 -23.94 -26.96 -5.34
CA LYS A 74 -23.94 -25.68 -4.63
C LYS A 74 -22.93 -25.68 -3.46
N LEU A 75 -22.86 -26.76 -2.70
CA LEU A 75 -21.95 -26.89 -1.57
C LEU A 75 -20.49 -26.97 -2.02
N THR A 76 -20.19 -27.53 -3.19
CA THR A 76 -18.83 -27.59 -3.75
C THR A 76 -18.29 -26.26 -4.28
N GLU A 77 -19.10 -25.18 -4.31
CA GLU A 77 -18.61 -23.86 -4.71
C GLU A 77 -17.52 -23.32 -3.77
N TRP A 78 -17.58 -23.72 -2.49
CA TRP A 78 -16.60 -23.41 -1.45
C TRP A 78 -16.23 -24.68 -0.72
N VAL A 79 -14.93 -24.93 -0.59
CA VAL A 79 -14.43 -26.10 0.12
C VAL A 79 -13.83 -25.66 1.45
N SER A 80 -14.26 -26.25 2.56
CA SER A 80 -13.63 -26.00 3.86
C SER A 80 -12.38 -26.86 4.01
N VAL A 81 -11.30 -26.28 4.55
CA VAL A 81 -10.10 -27.06 4.92
C VAL A 81 -10.40 -28.16 5.94
N THR A 82 -11.47 -28.02 6.73
CA THR A 82 -11.89 -29.04 7.71
C THR A 82 -12.46 -30.29 7.05
N ASP A 83 -13.00 -30.17 5.83
CA ASP A 83 -13.53 -31.31 5.07
C ASP A 83 -12.39 -32.24 4.62
N PHE A 84 -11.17 -31.70 4.56
CA PHE A 84 -9.92 -32.39 4.25
C PHE A 84 -9.13 -32.80 5.49
N GLY A 85 -9.71 -32.62 6.69
CA GLY A 85 -9.14 -33.08 7.95
C GLY A 85 -8.34 -32.05 8.74
N ALA A 86 -8.25 -30.80 8.28
CA ALA A 86 -7.55 -29.74 9.02
C ALA A 86 -8.21 -29.50 10.38
N LYS A 87 -7.41 -29.48 11.44
CA LYS A 87 -7.89 -29.35 12.82
C LYS A 87 -7.95 -27.91 13.28
N GLY A 88 -7.00 -27.07 12.86
CA GLY A 88 -6.94 -25.68 13.31
C GLY A 88 -6.79 -25.56 14.83
N ASP A 89 -6.11 -26.52 15.46
CA ASP A 89 -5.95 -26.65 16.92
C ASP A 89 -4.55 -26.22 17.39
N ALA A 90 -3.80 -25.51 16.55
CA ALA A 90 -2.46 -25.08 16.89
C ALA A 90 -2.46 -24.03 18.00
N ASP A 91 -1.34 -23.97 18.72
CA ASP A 91 -1.08 -22.93 19.70
C ASP A 91 0.17 -22.13 19.31
N ARG A 92 0.32 -20.93 19.91
CA ARG A 92 1.47 -20.07 19.65
C ARG A 92 2.78 -20.59 20.24
N SER A 93 2.72 -21.56 21.17
CA SER A 93 3.90 -22.26 21.67
C SER A 93 4.43 -23.33 20.70
N GLY A 94 3.75 -23.56 19.58
CA GLY A 94 4.17 -24.51 18.54
C GLY A 94 3.58 -25.91 18.70
N GLY A 95 2.60 -26.12 19.59
CA GLY A 95 1.80 -27.33 19.69
C GLY A 95 0.70 -27.43 18.62
N GLY A 96 -0.09 -28.51 18.70
CA GLY A 96 -1.22 -28.81 17.78
C GLY A 96 -0.83 -29.52 16.48
N THR A 97 -1.86 -29.85 15.71
CA THR A 97 -1.79 -30.64 14.48
C THR A 97 -1.14 -29.85 13.35
N ASP A 98 -0.28 -30.50 12.56
CA ASP A 98 0.20 -29.94 11.29
C ASP A 98 -0.85 -30.18 10.20
N ASP A 99 -1.51 -29.10 9.79
CA ASP A 99 -2.61 -29.12 8.82
C ASP A 99 -2.12 -28.98 7.36
N THR A 100 -0.80 -28.99 7.11
CA THR A 100 -0.22 -28.78 5.76
C THR A 100 -0.92 -29.62 4.69
N ALA A 101 -1.01 -30.94 4.90
CA ALA A 101 -1.53 -31.86 3.90
C ALA A 101 -3.04 -31.65 3.64
N ALA A 102 -3.81 -31.38 4.70
CA ALA A 102 -5.24 -31.14 4.59
C ALA A 102 -5.53 -29.82 3.86
N ILE A 103 -4.78 -28.77 4.18
CA ILE A 103 -4.93 -27.45 3.53
C ILE A 103 -4.53 -27.55 2.06
N GLN A 104 -3.42 -28.21 1.74
CA GLN A 104 -3.00 -28.37 0.34
C GLN A 104 -4.04 -29.19 -0.44
N ALA A 105 -4.59 -30.25 0.14
CA ALA A 105 -5.62 -31.04 -0.53
C ALA A 105 -6.90 -30.22 -0.83
N ALA A 106 -7.29 -29.30 0.06
CA ALA A 106 -8.40 -28.38 -0.18
C ALA A 106 -8.10 -27.39 -1.32
N ILE A 107 -6.88 -26.83 -1.36
CA ILE A 107 -6.40 -25.94 -2.44
C ILE A 107 -6.34 -26.68 -3.78
N ASP A 108 -5.92 -27.95 -3.78
CA ASP A 108 -5.84 -28.75 -4.98
C ASP A 108 -7.24 -29.08 -5.53
N ALA A 109 -8.22 -29.28 -4.63
CA ALA A 109 -9.60 -29.63 -4.96
C ALA A 109 -10.48 -28.45 -5.39
N SER A 110 -10.20 -27.21 -4.96
CA SER A 110 -11.03 -26.05 -5.26
C SER A 110 -10.25 -24.75 -5.36
N ASN A 111 -10.74 -23.86 -6.22
CA ASN A 111 -10.26 -22.48 -6.30
C ASN A 111 -10.83 -21.58 -5.19
N ASN A 112 -11.90 -21.97 -4.49
CA ASN A 112 -12.41 -21.20 -3.36
C ASN A 112 -12.31 -22.04 -2.09
N VAL A 113 -11.34 -21.70 -1.25
CA VAL A 113 -11.01 -22.43 -0.02
C VAL A 113 -11.38 -21.59 1.19
N TYR A 114 -12.16 -22.17 2.08
CA TYR A 114 -12.63 -21.56 3.31
C TYR A 114 -11.90 -22.10 4.54
N PHE A 115 -11.55 -21.20 5.45
CA PHE A 115 -10.89 -21.45 6.72
C PHE A 115 -11.84 -21.04 7.85
N PRO A 116 -12.60 -21.98 8.44
CA PRO A 116 -13.46 -21.67 9.57
C PRO A 116 -12.68 -21.05 10.73
N GLY A 117 -13.16 -19.94 11.28
CA GLY A 117 -12.53 -19.26 12.40
C GLY A 117 -13.18 -19.59 13.73
N SER A 118 -12.71 -18.92 14.78
CA SER A 118 -13.38 -18.89 16.08
C SER A 118 -13.19 -17.52 16.74
N ARG A 119 -13.98 -17.20 17.77
CA ARG A 119 -13.81 -15.95 18.53
C ARG A 119 -12.46 -15.88 19.24
N GLN A 120 -11.88 -17.03 19.59
CA GLN A 120 -10.58 -17.14 20.25
C GLN A 120 -9.41 -17.13 19.25
N GLY A 121 -9.70 -17.17 17.95
CA GLY A 121 -8.73 -17.41 16.89
C GLY A 121 -8.47 -18.91 16.72
N ARG A 122 -8.78 -19.43 15.55
CA ARG A 122 -8.43 -20.79 15.13
C ARG A 122 -7.11 -20.73 14.37
N LEU A 123 -6.14 -21.56 14.77
CA LEU A 123 -4.78 -21.56 14.25
C LEU A 123 -4.52 -22.82 13.44
N TYR A 124 -4.33 -22.66 12.14
CA TYR A 124 -4.02 -23.70 11.18
C TYR A 124 -2.52 -23.75 10.94
N LYS A 125 -1.85 -24.77 11.48
CA LYS A 125 -0.40 -24.90 11.35
C LYS A 125 -0.03 -25.47 10.00
N PHE A 126 0.98 -24.91 9.34
CA PHE A 126 1.44 -25.43 8.05
C PHE A 126 2.93 -25.19 7.83
N SER A 127 3.57 -25.93 6.93
CA SER A 127 4.99 -25.73 6.55
C SER A 127 5.14 -24.73 5.40
N ASN A 128 4.74 -25.14 4.19
CA ASN A 128 4.72 -24.32 2.99
C ASN A 128 3.52 -24.75 2.14
N LEU A 129 2.84 -23.82 1.47
CA LEU A 129 1.69 -24.09 0.60
C LEU A 129 1.95 -23.57 -0.80
N ILE A 130 1.43 -24.30 -1.78
CA ILE A 130 1.47 -23.93 -3.19
C ILE A 130 0.06 -23.49 -3.61
N LEU A 131 -0.05 -22.26 -4.09
CA LEU A 131 -1.30 -21.67 -4.55
C LEU A 131 -1.31 -21.59 -6.08
N LYS A 132 -2.45 -21.91 -6.68
CA LYS A 132 -2.71 -21.72 -8.10
C LYS A 132 -3.10 -20.25 -8.35
N THR A 133 -2.91 -19.74 -9.56
CA THR A 133 -3.25 -18.34 -9.94
C THR A 133 -4.74 -17.99 -9.78
N ARG A 134 -5.60 -18.97 -9.52
CA ARG A 134 -7.05 -18.79 -9.33
C ARG A 134 -7.53 -19.03 -7.89
N THR A 135 -6.61 -19.33 -6.98
CA THR A 135 -6.95 -19.68 -5.61
C THR A 135 -7.43 -18.45 -4.83
N ARG A 136 -8.57 -18.60 -4.16
CA ARG A 136 -9.14 -17.64 -3.21
C ARG A 136 -9.19 -18.28 -1.85
N LEU A 137 -8.49 -17.67 -0.89
CA LEU A 137 -8.52 -18.09 0.50
C LEU A 137 -9.41 -17.12 1.28
N HIS A 138 -10.40 -17.66 1.98
CA HIS A 138 -11.34 -16.88 2.79
C HIS A 138 -11.40 -17.41 4.22
N GLY A 139 -11.41 -16.52 5.22
CA GLY A 139 -11.63 -16.87 6.62
C GLY A 139 -12.76 -16.07 7.26
N ASP A 140 -12.89 -16.16 8.58
CA ASP A 140 -13.88 -15.41 9.38
C ASP A 140 -13.33 -14.11 9.97
N GLY A 141 -12.09 -13.74 9.60
CA GLY A 141 -11.43 -12.51 10.00
C GLY A 141 -9.94 -12.72 10.31
N PRO A 142 -9.12 -11.65 10.24
CA PRO A 142 -7.66 -11.72 10.33
C PRO A 142 -7.09 -12.19 11.67
N ARG A 143 -7.93 -12.32 12.69
CA ARG A 143 -7.60 -12.88 14.00
C ARG A 143 -8.47 -14.09 14.36
N ALA A 144 -9.48 -14.40 13.55
CA ALA A 144 -10.40 -15.51 13.74
C ALA A 144 -9.93 -16.77 12.99
N SER A 145 -9.43 -16.60 11.76
CA SER A 145 -8.87 -17.67 10.92
C SER A 145 -7.42 -17.34 10.62
N VAL A 146 -6.49 -18.05 11.27
CA VAL A 146 -5.05 -17.73 11.20
C VAL A 146 -4.27 -18.93 10.69
N LEU A 147 -3.55 -18.74 9.59
CA LEU A 147 -2.58 -19.69 9.07
C LEU A 147 -1.24 -19.39 9.74
N ARG A 148 -0.71 -20.32 10.52
CA ARG A 148 0.57 -20.16 11.22
C ARG A 148 1.61 -21.10 10.62
N GLN A 149 2.65 -20.51 10.02
CA GLN A 149 3.73 -21.29 9.45
C GLN A 149 4.54 -21.99 10.56
N LEU A 150 5.11 -23.17 10.31
CA LEU A 150 6.05 -23.79 11.23
C LEU A 150 7.23 -22.84 11.47
N PRO A 151 7.65 -22.60 12.73
CA PRO A 151 8.77 -21.70 13.02
C PRO A 151 10.11 -22.13 12.39
N THR A 152 10.21 -23.40 11.98
CA THR A 152 11.38 -23.98 11.32
C THR A 152 11.28 -23.98 9.79
N ALA A 153 10.13 -23.62 9.22
CA ALA A 153 9.96 -23.53 7.78
C ALA A 153 10.76 -22.34 7.23
N MET A 154 11.29 -22.52 6.02
CA MET A 154 12.05 -21.51 5.27
C MET A 154 11.42 -21.32 3.89
N GLY A 155 11.85 -20.27 3.18
CA GLY A 155 11.38 -19.99 1.82
C GLY A 155 10.01 -19.32 1.81
N TYR A 156 9.12 -19.74 0.90
CA TYR A 156 7.79 -19.15 0.74
C TYR A 156 6.78 -19.81 1.67
N ALA A 157 6.09 -19.06 2.53
CA ALA A 157 4.96 -19.61 3.27
C ALA A 157 3.85 -20.00 2.28
N LEU A 158 3.45 -19.05 1.43
CA LEU A 158 2.50 -19.22 0.34
C LEU A 158 3.19 -18.85 -0.97
N ARG A 159 3.42 -19.83 -1.83
CA ARG A 159 4.00 -19.61 -3.16
C ARG A 159 2.91 -19.69 -4.22
N VAL A 160 2.71 -18.61 -4.96
CA VAL A 160 1.84 -18.62 -6.14
C VAL A 160 2.63 -19.24 -7.30
N VAL A 161 2.00 -20.18 -8.00
CA VAL A 161 2.53 -20.81 -9.21
C VAL A 161 1.45 -20.78 -10.29
N GLU A 162 1.89 -20.71 -11.54
CA GLU A 162 1.03 -20.77 -12.72
C GLU A 162 0.31 -22.13 -12.79
N ASP A 163 -1.03 -22.13 -12.88
CA ASP A 163 -1.84 -23.35 -12.96
C ASP A 163 -2.00 -23.80 -14.41
N LEU A 164 -0.88 -24.21 -15.03
CA LEU A 164 -0.88 -24.48 -16.47
C LEU A 164 -1.36 -25.87 -16.86
N GLY A 165 -1.54 -26.80 -15.92
CA GLY A 165 -1.97 -28.18 -16.22
C GLY A 165 -1.14 -28.90 -17.30
N GLY A 166 0.03 -28.37 -17.66
CA GLY A 166 0.77 -28.66 -18.89
C GLY A 166 2.04 -27.79 -19.01
N PRO A 167 2.91 -28.07 -19.99
CA PRO A 167 4.11 -27.26 -20.21
C PRO A 167 3.72 -25.80 -20.50
N PRO A 168 4.49 -24.82 -20.01
CA PRO A 168 4.17 -23.40 -20.17
C PRO A 168 3.96 -23.06 -21.64
N PRO A 169 2.83 -22.41 -21.99
CA PRO A 169 2.59 -21.99 -23.35
C PRO A 169 3.76 -21.09 -23.79
N ALA A 170 4.20 -21.26 -25.03
CA ALA A 170 5.32 -20.49 -25.59
C ALA A 170 5.06 -18.97 -25.68
N VAL A 171 3.85 -18.53 -25.35
CA VAL A 171 3.45 -17.13 -25.27
C VAL A 171 2.99 -16.88 -23.83
N PRO A 172 3.58 -15.89 -23.12
CA PRO A 172 3.10 -15.46 -21.82
C PRO A 172 1.62 -15.12 -21.95
N VAL A 173 0.76 -15.87 -21.27
CA VAL A 173 -0.66 -15.58 -21.26
C VAL A 173 -0.82 -14.35 -20.38
N ASN A 174 -0.86 -13.17 -20.99
CA ASN A 174 -1.11 -11.89 -20.30
C ASN A 174 -2.59 -11.77 -19.87
N ASP A 175 -3.25 -12.88 -19.57
CA ASP A 175 -4.69 -12.94 -19.60
C ASP A 175 -5.30 -12.58 -18.25
N ILE A 176 -6.08 -11.50 -18.28
CA ILE A 176 -6.94 -10.98 -17.22
C ILE A 176 -8.09 -11.98 -16.94
N SER A 177 -8.29 -12.98 -17.81
CA SER A 177 -9.36 -13.98 -17.73
C SER A 177 -9.17 -15.05 -16.65
N GLU A 178 -7.98 -15.17 -16.03
CA GLU A 178 -7.74 -16.25 -15.07
C GLU A 178 -8.58 -16.14 -13.79
N GLY A 179 -9.24 -15.01 -13.56
CA GLY A 179 -10.11 -14.80 -12.41
C GLY A 179 -9.31 -14.40 -11.17
N ALA A 180 -9.98 -13.69 -10.27
CA ALA A 180 -9.30 -13.05 -9.14
C ALA A 180 -8.66 -14.06 -8.19
N PHE A 181 -7.32 -14.07 -8.12
CA PHE A 181 -6.55 -14.58 -6.99
C PHE A 181 -6.81 -13.68 -5.77
N GLY A 182 -6.94 -14.24 -4.57
CA GLY A 182 -7.07 -13.36 -3.43
C GLY A 182 -7.15 -13.98 -2.05
N PHE A 183 -7.01 -13.09 -1.08
CA PHE A 183 -7.04 -13.37 0.34
C PHE A 183 -8.06 -12.47 1.01
N ARG A 184 -9.00 -13.05 1.76
CA ARG A 184 -10.04 -12.29 2.43
C ARG A 184 -10.26 -12.76 3.86
N ASP A 185 -10.32 -11.82 4.80
CA ASP A 185 -10.69 -12.08 6.19
C ASP A 185 -9.78 -13.15 6.84
N LEU A 186 -8.47 -13.01 6.67
CA LEU A 186 -7.49 -14.04 7.05
C LEU A 186 -6.26 -13.45 7.74
N GLY A 187 -5.71 -14.18 8.70
CA GLY A 187 -4.43 -13.90 9.33
C GLY A 187 -3.37 -14.88 8.84
N ILE A 188 -2.16 -14.40 8.61
CA ILE A 188 -0.99 -15.23 8.29
C ILE A 188 0.14 -14.88 9.25
N GLU A 189 0.64 -15.87 9.97
CA GLU A 189 1.75 -15.76 10.91
C GLU A 189 2.97 -16.52 10.36
N ALA A 190 3.87 -15.80 9.71
CA ALA A 190 5.03 -16.37 9.02
C ALA A 190 6.17 -16.75 9.98
N SER A 191 6.98 -17.72 9.56
CA SER A 191 8.18 -18.15 10.28
C SER A 191 9.11 -16.96 10.58
N PRO A 192 9.80 -16.95 11.73
CA PRO A 192 10.82 -15.92 12.02
C PRO A 192 12.11 -16.12 11.23
N LEU A 193 12.26 -17.23 10.50
CA LEU A 193 13.41 -17.48 9.64
C LEU A 193 13.32 -16.69 8.34
N ALA A 194 14.47 -16.46 7.70
CA ALA A 194 14.55 -15.80 6.40
C ALA A 194 13.64 -16.50 5.36
N GLY A 195 12.85 -15.71 4.63
CA GLY A 195 11.79 -16.22 3.78
C GLY A 195 10.79 -15.15 3.38
N THR A 196 9.84 -15.53 2.54
CA THR A 196 8.77 -14.68 2.04
C THR A 196 7.43 -15.24 2.48
N THR A 197 6.51 -14.41 2.97
CA THR A 197 5.19 -14.93 3.37
C THR A 197 4.32 -15.22 2.15
N ILE A 198 4.08 -14.23 1.31
CA ILE A 198 3.36 -14.37 0.05
C ILE A 198 4.31 -14.04 -1.09
N GLY A 199 4.66 -15.05 -1.90
CA GLY A 199 5.56 -14.88 -3.03
C GLY A 199 4.86 -15.09 -4.36
N ILE A 200 4.97 -14.10 -5.22
CA ILE A 200 4.55 -14.15 -6.62
C ILE A 200 5.81 -13.99 -7.46
N GLY A 201 6.34 -15.12 -7.90
CA GLY A 201 7.66 -15.21 -8.51
C GLY A 201 7.64 -15.13 -10.04
N PRO A 202 8.84 -15.18 -10.65
CA PRO A 202 8.99 -15.14 -12.11
C PRO A 202 8.15 -16.22 -12.80
N GLY A 203 7.46 -15.83 -13.87
CA GLY A 203 6.57 -16.72 -14.62
C GLY A 203 5.19 -16.91 -14.00
N SER A 204 4.90 -16.33 -12.82
CA SER A 204 3.53 -16.30 -12.32
C SER A 204 2.82 -15.06 -12.84
N CYS A 205 1.72 -15.24 -13.57
CA CYS A 205 0.78 -14.16 -13.83
C CYS A 205 -0.16 -14.01 -12.62
N ALA A 206 -0.24 -12.82 -12.05
CA ALA A 206 -1.21 -12.52 -11.00
C ALA A 206 -1.90 -11.20 -11.35
N SER A 207 -2.77 -11.28 -12.35
CA SER A 207 -3.71 -10.20 -12.64
C SER A 207 -4.87 -10.27 -11.64
N MET A 208 -5.34 -9.10 -11.21
CA MET A 208 -6.46 -8.95 -10.28
C MET A 208 -6.25 -9.65 -8.92
N LEU A 209 -5.01 -9.65 -8.41
CA LEU A 209 -4.76 -10.03 -7.02
C LEU A 209 -5.56 -9.11 -6.10
N THR A 210 -6.33 -9.70 -5.19
CA THR A 210 -7.05 -8.95 -4.18
C THR A 210 -6.64 -9.39 -2.78
N THR A 211 -6.36 -8.43 -1.90
CA THR A 211 -6.28 -8.70 -0.46
C THR A 211 -7.27 -7.80 0.25
N GLU A 212 -8.16 -8.37 1.06
CA GLU A 212 -9.18 -7.63 1.79
C GLU A 212 -9.22 -8.08 3.25
N ASN A 213 -9.00 -7.16 4.20
CA ASN A 213 -8.98 -7.47 5.63
C ASN A 213 -7.97 -8.59 5.96
N LEU A 214 -6.77 -8.45 5.42
CA LEU A 214 -5.67 -9.40 5.56
C LEU A 214 -4.68 -8.90 6.61
N ARG A 215 -4.25 -9.79 7.51
CA ARG A 215 -3.13 -9.52 8.42
C ARG A 215 -1.98 -10.47 8.12
N ILE A 216 -0.79 -9.92 7.92
CA ILE A 216 0.46 -10.66 7.76
C ILE A 216 1.40 -10.25 8.89
N ALA A 217 1.78 -11.19 9.74
CA ALA A 217 2.71 -10.93 10.84
C ALA A 217 3.86 -11.92 10.81
N ASN A 218 5.07 -11.44 11.06
CA ASN A 218 6.16 -12.34 11.40
C ASN A 218 5.97 -12.82 12.85
N GLN A 219 6.18 -14.10 13.14
CA GLN A 219 6.08 -14.62 14.51
C GLN A 219 7.06 -13.93 15.48
N HIS A 220 8.15 -13.34 14.98
CA HIS A 220 9.05 -12.48 15.76
C HIS A 220 8.33 -11.31 16.45
N ALA A 221 7.21 -10.84 15.90
CA ALA A 221 6.37 -9.80 16.50
C ALA A 221 5.91 -10.13 17.93
N GLU A 222 5.78 -11.42 18.26
CA GLU A 222 5.35 -11.90 19.58
C GLU A 222 6.46 -11.76 20.63
N THR A 223 7.70 -11.58 20.18
CA THR A 223 8.91 -11.54 21.03
C THR A 223 9.48 -10.13 21.20
N LEU A 224 8.81 -9.11 20.67
CA LEU A 224 9.28 -7.73 20.76
C LEU A 224 9.25 -7.24 22.22
N VAL A 225 10.44 -7.01 22.79
CA VAL A 225 10.63 -6.47 24.13
C VAL A 225 11.61 -5.29 24.08
N GLY A 226 11.11 -4.08 24.31
CA GLY A 226 11.92 -2.86 24.41
C GLY A 226 12.35 -2.26 23.06
N GLU A 227 12.41 -0.93 22.99
CA GLU A 227 12.84 -0.19 21.79
C GLU A 227 14.36 0.03 21.76
N PRO A 228 15.02 0.06 20.59
CA PRO A 228 14.46 -0.16 19.25
C PRO A 228 14.15 -1.63 19.00
N TYR A 229 13.10 -1.90 18.22
CA TYR A 229 12.71 -3.25 17.86
C TYR A 229 13.67 -3.85 16.84
N SER A 230 13.94 -5.15 16.98
CA SER A 230 14.62 -5.95 15.97
C SER A 230 13.63 -6.53 14.98
N VAL A 231 14.09 -6.83 13.77
CA VAL A 231 13.35 -7.62 12.78
C VAL A 231 14.26 -8.72 12.25
N PRO A 232 13.74 -9.92 11.94
CA PRO A 232 14.57 -11.00 11.44
C PRO A 232 15.07 -10.67 10.02
N PRO A 233 16.37 -10.77 9.74
CA PRO A 233 16.92 -10.48 8.43
C PRO A 233 16.46 -11.51 7.38
N GLY A 234 16.36 -11.08 6.13
CA GLY A 234 15.90 -11.85 4.99
C GLY A 234 14.39 -12.11 4.96
N THR A 235 13.60 -11.47 5.83
CA THR A 235 12.14 -11.69 5.88
C THR A 235 11.38 -10.69 5.04
N VAL A 236 10.46 -11.21 4.21
CA VAL A 236 9.59 -10.43 3.32
C VAL A 236 8.13 -10.81 3.57
N ALA A 237 7.22 -9.85 3.73
CA ALA A 237 5.80 -10.19 3.84
C ALA A 237 5.20 -10.50 2.46
N ILE A 238 5.26 -9.56 1.52
CA ILE A 238 4.76 -9.75 0.15
C ILE A 238 5.89 -9.48 -0.84
N ALA A 239 6.17 -10.45 -1.71
CA ALA A 239 7.15 -10.34 -2.77
C ALA A 239 6.48 -10.45 -4.15
N PHE A 240 6.72 -9.46 -5.00
CA PHE A 240 6.37 -9.46 -6.41
C PHE A 240 7.66 -9.46 -7.24
N ASP A 241 7.86 -10.48 -8.06
CA ASP A 241 9.03 -10.58 -8.93
C ASP A 241 8.63 -11.01 -10.33
N GLY A 242 8.74 -10.08 -11.29
CA GLY A 242 8.50 -10.41 -12.70
C GLY A 242 9.62 -11.21 -13.36
N GLY A 243 10.77 -11.35 -12.70
CA GLY A 243 11.97 -11.99 -13.23
C GLY A 243 12.76 -11.09 -14.21
N PRO A 244 14.08 -11.30 -14.30
CA PRO A 244 14.94 -10.46 -15.14
C PRO A 244 14.61 -10.61 -16.63
N GLY A 245 14.52 -9.48 -17.35
CA GLY A 245 14.36 -9.46 -18.81
C GLY A 245 12.97 -9.80 -19.34
N GLN A 246 11.99 -10.05 -18.47
CA GLN A 246 10.59 -10.23 -18.85
C GLN A 246 9.93 -8.86 -19.05
N VAL A 247 9.46 -8.60 -20.27
CA VAL A 247 8.63 -7.42 -20.55
C VAL A 247 7.20 -7.75 -20.15
N GLY A 248 6.83 -7.42 -18.92
CA GLY A 248 5.44 -7.24 -18.50
C GLY A 248 4.66 -8.49 -18.11
N PRO A 249 5.03 -9.23 -17.04
CA PRO A 249 3.99 -9.85 -16.24
C PRO A 249 3.11 -8.74 -15.69
N VAL A 250 1.87 -8.67 -16.18
CA VAL A 250 0.88 -7.71 -15.71
C VAL A 250 0.46 -8.14 -14.31
N PHE A 251 1.09 -7.54 -13.32
CA PHE A 251 0.63 -7.63 -11.94
C PHE A 251 -0.40 -6.52 -11.77
N VAL A 252 -1.66 -6.87 -11.55
CA VAL A 252 -2.67 -5.88 -11.16
C VAL A 252 -3.15 -6.29 -9.80
N GLY A 253 -2.94 -5.45 -8.80
CA GLY A 253 -3.26 -5.76 -7.42
C GLY A 253 -4.08 -4.67 -6.77
N ASP A 254 -5.08 -5.07 -5.99
CA ASP A 254 -5.81 -4.18 -5.10
C ASP A 254 -5.80 -4.71 -3.67
N HIS A 255 -5.17 -3.94 -2.79
CA HIS A 255 -4.92 -4.27 -1.40
C HIS A 255 -5.69 -3.32 -0.51
N ARG A 256 -6.66 -3.84 0.25
CA ARG A 256 -7.54 -3.06 1.13
C ARG A 256 -7.49 -3.59 2.56
N ASN A 257 -7.35 -2.67 3.52
CA ASN A 257 -7.33 -3.01 4.94
C ASN A 257 -6.29 -4.10 5.26
N LEU A 258 -5.06 -3.84 4.81
CA LEU A 258 -3.92 -4.74 4.93
C LEU A 258 -3.06 -4.35 6.14
N GLU A 259 -2.83 -5.26 7.08
CA GLU A 259 -1.87 -5.09 8.19
C GLU A 259 -0.63 -5.95 7.93
N ILE A 260 0.57 -5.35 7.89
CA ILE A 260 1.85 -6.06 7.81
C ILE A 260 2.71 -5.72 9.04
N ARG A 261 3.28 -6.73 9.71
CA ARG A 261 4.01 -6.51 10.97
C ARG A 261 5.33 -7.29 11.10
N SER A 262 6.39 -6.58 11.51
CA SER A 262 7.69 -7.11 11.97
C SER A 262 8.52 -7.88 10.94
N PHE A 263 8.61 -7.37 9.72
CA PHE A 263 9.46 -7.92 8.65
C PHE A 263 10.68 -7.04 8.39
N GLU A 264 11.74 -7.60 7.81
CA GLU A 264 12.79 -6.76 7.22
C GLU A 264 12.19 -5.92 6.09
N THR A 265 11.41 -6.54 5.19
CA THR A 265 10.69 -5.83 4.12
C THR A 265 9.22 -6.20 4.12
N ALA A 266 8.32 -5.22 4.22
CA ALA A 266 6.89 -5.48 4.14
C ALA A 266 6.48 -5.79 2.68
N VAL A 267 6.69 -4.86 1.76
CA VAL A 267 6.41 -5.06 0.33
C VAL A 267 7.69 -4.94 -0.46
N TRP A 268 8.03 -6.00 -1.18
CA TRP A 268 9.17 -6.05 -2.09
C TRP A 268 8.67 -6.27 -3.51
N ALA A 269 9.04 -5.40 -4.45
CA ALA A 269 8.60 -5.49 -5.84
C ALA A 269 9.76 -5.20 -6.79
N ARG A 270 10.06 -6.15 -7.69
CA ARG A 270 11.16 -6.07 -8.66
C ARG A 270 10.72 -6.50 -10.05
N ASN A 271 11.43 -6.01 -11.07
CA ASN A 271 11.39 -6.56 -12.43
C ASN A 271 10.03 -6.44 -13.15
N GLY A 272 9.53 -5.21 -13.32
CA GLY A 272 8.38 -4.94 -14.18
C GLY A 272 7.02 -5.09 -13.50
N VAL A 273 6.96 -4.91 -12.18
CA VAL A 273 5.69 -4.98 -11.42
C VAL A 273 4.89 -3.71 -11.61
N ASN A 274 3.77 -3.80 -12.32
CA ASN A 274 2.91 -2.67 -12.60
C ASN A 274 1.66 -2.63 -11.69
N GLU A 275 0.87 -1.56 -11.81
CA GLU A 275 -0.57 -1.48 -11.44
C GLU A 275 -0.96 -2.05 -10.07
N GLN A 276 -0.26 -1.61 -9.01
CA GLN A 276 -0.63 -1.95 -7.63
C GLN A 276 -1.35 -0.79 -6.95
N ASN A 277 -2.46 -1.09 -6.28
CA ASN A 277 -3.18 -0.16 -5.43
C ASN A 277 -3.20 -0.66 -3.98
N PHE A 278 -2.71 0.16 -3.06
CA PHE A 278 -2.78 -0.08 -1.61
C PHE A 278 -3.66 0.99 -0.99
N SER A 279 -4.68 0.57 -0.25
CA SER A 279 -5.63 1.45 0.44
C SER A 279 -5.85 1.01 1.88
N SER A 280 -5.89 1.98 2.80
CA SER A 280 -6.00 1.71 4.24
C SER A 280 -4.99 0.65 4.74
N THR A 281 -3.75 0.72 4.27
CA THR A 281 -2.69 -0.24 4.64
C THR A 281 -1.96 0.21 5.89
N TRP A 282 -1.59 -0.71 6.79
CA TRP A 282 -0.85 -0.47 8.02
C TRP A 282 0.41 -1.32 8.02
N ILE A 283 1.58 -0.69 8.04
CA ILE A 283 2.88 -1.35 8.08
C ILE A 283 3.52 -1.00 9.43
N ILE A 284 3.71 -2.01 10.27
CA ILE A 284 4.10 -1.85 11.66
C ILE A 284 5.43 -2.55 11.91
N ASP A 285 6.39 -1.82 12.49
CA ASP A 285 7.68 -2.34 12.94
C ASP A 285 8.46 -3.10 11.87
N CYS A 286 8.34 -2.65 10.62
CA CYS A 286 9.15 -3.17 9.51
C CYS A 286 10.38 -2.28 9.29
N ARG A 287 11.49 -2.86 8.83
CA ARG A 287 12.68 -2.07 8.46
C ARG A 287 12.47 -1.35 7.13
N ARG A 288 11.84 -1.97 6.15
CA ARG A 288 11.45 -1.34 4.88
C ARG A 288 9.97 -1.54 4.67
N ALA A 289 9.20 -0.46 4.52
CA ALA A 289 7.78 -0.59 4.20
C ALA A 289 7.57 -0.98 2.73
N PHE A 290 8.19 -0.25 1.81
CA PHE A 290 8.17 -0.56 0.38
C PHE A 290 9.60 -0.57 -0.17
N ASP A 291 9.99 -1.64 -0.84
CA ASP A 291 11.26 -1.78 -1.55
C ASP A 291 10.97 -2.06 -3.03
N LEU A 292 11.12 -1.03 -3.85
CA LEU A 292 10.57 -0.94 -5.21
C LEU A 292 11.66 -0.76 -6.25
N ASP A 293 11.63 -1.57 -7.31
CA ASP A 293 12.56 -1.51 -8.44
C ASP A 293 11.90 -1.92 -9.74
N MET A 294 12.15 -1.15 -10.80
CA MET A 294 11.57 -1.42 -12.12
C MET A 294 10.03 -1.56 -12.02
N ILE A 295 9.38 -0.65 -11.31
CA ILE A 295 7.92 -0.65 -11.14
C ILE A 295 7.24 0.45 -11.96
N SER A 296 5.94 0.28 -12.25
CA SER A 296 5.15 1.33 -12.91
C SER A 296 3.70 1.38 -12.44
N THR A 297 3.12 2.57 -12.29
CA THR A 297 1.69 2.77 -11.98
C THR A 297 1.30 2.20 -10.62
N TRP A 298 1.77 2.83 -9.55
CA TRP A 298 1.46 2.42 -8.17
C TRP A 298 0.69 3.52 -7.46
N SER A 299 -0.32 3.14 -6.68
CA SER A 299 -1.07 4.03 -5.79
C SER A 299 -0.98 3.49 -4.38
N VAL A 300 -0.44 4.28 -3.44
CA VAL A 300 -0.15 3.82 -2.09
C VAL A 300 -0.75 4.77 -1.05
N GLU A 301 -1.75 4.28 -0.33
CA GLU A 301 -2.24 4.84 0.92
C GLU A 301 -1.92 3.88 2.08
N ALA A 302 -0.84 4.21 2.81
CA ALA A 302 -0.33 3.39 3.90
C ALA A 302 0.07 4.24 5.11
N SER A 303 -0.25 3.73 6.30
CA SER A 303 0.34 4.16 7.56
C SER A 303 1.56 3.32 7.88
N VAL A 304 2.71 3.94 8.08
CA VAL A 304 3.96 3.29 8.45
C VAL A 304 4.33 3.71 9.86
N GLU A 305 4.24 2.81 10.82
CA GLU A 305 4.67 3.01 12.21
C GLU A 305 5.83 2.07 12.50
N THR A 306 7.00 2.57 12.85
CA THR A 306 8.15 1.71 13.09
C THR A 306 9.07 2.26 14.16
N LYS A 307 9.44 1.35 15.07
CA LYS A 307 10.49 1.56 16.06
C LYS A 307 11.73 0.72 15.77
N VAL A 308 11.91 0.33 14.51
CA VAL A 308 13.11 -0.38 14.02
C VAL A 308 14.16 0.65 13.64
N ALA A 309 15.40 0.46 14.07
CA ALA A 309 16.52 1.31 13.66
C ALA A 309 16.78 1.20 12.15
N ASP A 310 17.26 2.29 11.55
CA ASP A 310 17.52 2.37 10.10
C ASP A 310 16.30 2.04 9.24
N ALA A 311 15.10 2.40 9.69
CA ALA A 311 13.89 2.11 8.93
C ALA A 311 13.75 3.00 7.68
N ARG A 312 13.08 2.49 6.64
CA ARG A 312 12.79 3.17 5.38
C ARG A 312 11.31 3.05 5.04
N GLY A 313 10.67 4.18 4.73
CA GLY A 313 9.32 4.15 4.18
C GLY A 313 9.32 3.54 2.78
N PHE A 314 10.14 4.11 1.90
CA PHE A 314 10.26 3.71 0.50
C PHE A 314 11.74 3.62 0.12
N VAL A 315 12.18 2.46 -0.34
CA VAL A 315 13.47 2.26 -1.00
C VAL A 315 13.19 2.20 -2.49
N LEU A 316 13.69 3.16 -3.25
CA LEU A 316 13.48 3.25 -4.70
C LEU A 316 14.79 2.97 -5.41
N THR A 317 14.81 1.96 -6.27
CA THR A 317 15.96 1.57 -7.10
C THR A 317 15.51 1.41 -8.55
N GLY A 318 16.43 1.55 -9.51
CA GLY A 318 16.10 1.42 -10.93
C GLY A 318 14.98 2.37 -11.43
N PRO A 319 14.39 2.08 -12.61
CA PRO A 319 13.20 2.77 -13.13
C PRO A 319 11.98 2.67 -12.21
N VAL A 320 11.41 3.79 -11.79
CA VAL A 320 10.16 3.85 -10.99
C VAL A 320 9.23 4.88 -11.61
N GLY A 321 8.16 4.42 -12.24
CA GLY A 321 7.20 5.25 -12.97
C GLY A 321 5.83 5.35 -12.29
N ASN A 322 5.16 6.51 -12.38
CA ASN A 322 3.77 6.73 -11.97
C ASN A 322 3.46 6.23 -10.53
N LEU A 323 4.38 6.46 -9.59
CA LEU A 323 4.18 6.12 -8.17
C LEU A 323 3.50 7.29 -7.45
N ASN A 324 2.35 7.03 -6.86
CA ASN A 324 1.50 8.02 -6.22
C ASN A 324 1.24 7.63 -4.76
N ILE A 325 1.92 8.31 -3.84
CA ILE A 325 1.84 8.04 -2.41
C ILE A 325 0.92 9.09 -1.80
N ARG A 326 -0.22 8.68 -1.22
CA ARG A 326 -1.25 9.58 -0.69
C ARG A 326 -1.69 9.18 0.70
N GLY A 327 -1.87 10.16 1.58
CA GLY A 327 -2.49 9.91 2.89
C GLY A 327 -1.68 8.99 3.80
N GLY A 328 -2.35 8.35 4.75
CA GLY A 328 -1.74 7.51 5.79
C GLY A 328 -1.25 8.28 7.03
N ARG A 329 -0.29 7.71 7.75
CA ARG A 329 0.46 8.31 8.87
C ARG A 329 1.85 7.70 8.87
N TYR A 330 2.90 8.51 8.97
CA TYR A 330 4.27 8.00 9.02
C TYR A 330 4.91 8.37 10.35
N GLU A 331 5.17 7.37 11.17
CA GLU A 331 5.79 7.45 12.49
C GLU A 331 7.05 6.61 12.52
N MET A 332 8.18 7.27 12.26
CA MET A 332 9.50 6.63 12.24
C MET A 332 10.34 7.35 13.27
N LEU A 333 10.26 6.89 14.53
CA LEU A 333 10.72 7.65 15.70
C LEU A 333 12.15 7.32 16.14
N ILE A 334 12.81 6.37 15.48
CA ILE A 334 14.17 5.94 15.80
C ILE A 334 15.17 6.60 14.86
N ASP A 335 16.32 6.99 15.41
CA ASP A 335 17.42 7.59 14.67
C ASP A 335 17.85 6.73 13.47
N GLY A 336 18.37 7.40 12.42
CA GLY A 336 18.74 6.76 11.16
C GLY A 336 17.57 6.38 10.25
N SER A 337 16.32 6.73 10.60
CA SER A 337 15.13 6.45 9.78
C SER A 337 14.87 7.52 8.71
N TYR A 338 14.44 7.09 7.51
CA TYR A 338 14.15 7.99 6.38
C TYR A 338 12.83 7.62 5.71
N LEU A 339 12.10 8.62 5.18
CA LEU A 339 10.90 8.35 4.37
C LEU A 339 11.29 7.69 3.05
N PHE A 340 12.32 8.23 2.40
CA PHE A 340 12.84 7.73 1.13
C PHE A 340 14.31 7.38 1.26
N GLU A 341 14.70 6.25 0.69
CA GLU A 341 16.07 5.93 0.30
C GLU A 341 16.09 5.76 -1.21
N LEU A 342 16.99 6.49 -1.86
CA LEU A 342 17.14 6.50 -3.31
C LEU A 342 18.45 5.82 -3.66
N GLY A 343 18.34 4.65 -4.27
CA GLY A 343 19.51 3.95 -4.79
C GLY A 343 20.19 4.74 -5.90
N THR A 344 21.47 4.45 -6.14
CA THR A 344 22.27 5.12 -7.17
C THR A 344 21.75 4.90 -8.59
N SER A 345 20.95 3.86 -8.81
CA SER A 345 20.29 3.54 -10.08
C SER A 345 18.87 4.10 -10.21
N ALA A 346 18.35 4.80 -9.19
CA ALA A 346 16.98 5.27 -9.19
C ALA A 346 16.72 6.27 -10.34
N ALA A 347 15.77 5.94 -11.20
CA ALA A 347 15.30 6.76 -12.31
C ALA A 347 13.79 6.96 -12.16
N LEU A 348 13.40 8.08 -11.55
CA LEU A 348 12.01 8.35 -11.21
C LEU A 348 11.29 9.04 -12.37
N GLU A 349 10.06 8.60 -12.63
CA GLU A 349 9.13 9.22 -13.56
C GLU A 349 7.75 9.41 -12.92
N ASN A 350 7.24 10.64 -12.91
CA ASN A 350 5.91 10.96 -12.36
C ASN A 350 5.67 10.39 -10.94
N VAL A 351 6.65 10.56 -10.04
CA VAL A 351 6.52 10.14 -8.64
C VAL A 351 5.93 11.29 -7.83
N VAL A 352 4.71 11.11 -7.34
CA VAL A 352 3.96 12.11 -6.56
C VAL A 352 3.79 11.62 -5.13
N VAL A 353 4.14 12.47 -4.18
CA VAL A 353 4.02 12.20 -2.74
C VAL A 353 3.18 13.28 -2.13
N SER A 354 1.98 12.92 -1.68
CA SER A 354 1.05 13.79 -0.97
C SER A 354 0.89 13.27 0.47
N PRO A 355 1.90 13.49 1.34
CA PRO A 355 1.86 12.94 2.69
C PRO A 355 0.72 13.59 3.49
N PRO A 356 0.20 12.87 4.50
CA PRO A 356 -0.80 13.40 5.41
C PRO A 356 -0.19 14.55 6.24
N PRO A 357 -1.02 15.40 6.88
CA PRO A 357 -0.54 16.41 7.82
C PRO A 357 0.25 15.81 8.99
N ASN A 358 0.01 14.54 9.33
CA ASN A 358 0.64 13.82 10.42
C ASN A 358 1.88 13.02 9.97
N LEU A 359 2.92 13.72 9.51
CA LEU A 359 4.21 13.15 9.15
C LEU A 359 5.23 13.34 10.29
N LEU A 360 5.39 12.32 11.13
CA LEU A 360 6.28 12.29 12.29
C LEU A 360 7.50 11.40 12.01
N ILE A 361 8.52 11.97 11.38
CA ILE A 361 9.80 11.29 11.16
C ILE A 361 10.84 11.98 12.04
N ARG A 362 11.44 11.23 12.98
CA ARG A 362 12.62 11.69 13.72
C ARG A 362 13.86 11.32 12.91
N GLY A 363 14.68 12.33 12.64
CA GLY A 363 15.98 12.17 12.00
C GLY A 363 17.01 13.01 12.75
N ASP A 364 18.10 12.36 13.14
CA ASP A 364 19.34 12.81 13.80
C ASP A 364 19.24 13.94 14.83
N SER A 365 19.42 13.54 16.09
CA SER A 365 19.86 14.35 17.24
C SER A 365 19.25 15.76 17.33
N GLY A 366 17.99 15.82 17.76
CA GLY A 366 17.52 16.94 18.59
C GLY A 366 16.87 18.15 17.89
N SER A 367 16.61 18.12 16.57
CA SER A 367 15.88 19.23 15.92
C SER A 367 14.44 18.84 15.55
N VAL A 368 13.50 19.61 16.08
CA VAL A 368 12.06 19.45 15.92
C VAL A 368 11.69 19.86 14.49
N PHE A 369 11.35 18.88 13.64
CA PHE A 369 10.48 19.03 12.46
C PHE A 369 10.99 19.79 11.22
N LEU A 370 12.30 19.89 10.96
CA LEU A 370 12.74 20.43 9.68
C LEU A 370 12.71 19.35 8.56
N PRO A 371 12.15 19.67 7.36
CA PRO A 371 11.98 18.73 6.24
C PRO A 371 13.29 18.22 5.59
N GLY A 372 14.47 18.50 6.18
CA GLY A 372 15.77 18.31 5.55
C GLY A 372 16.41 16.91 5.60
N ARG A 373 15.84 15.92 6.31
CA ARG A 373 16.41 14.55 6.39
C ARG A 373 15.39 13.44 6.11
N LYS A 374 14.43 13.68 5.22
CA LYS A 374 13.41 12.69 4.85
C LYS A 374 13.82 11.81 3.67
N VAL A 375 14.92 12.16 3.00
CA VAL A 375 15.45 11.47 1.82
C VAL A 375 16.92 11.17 2.05
N LEU A 376 17.29 9.90 1.95
CA LEU A 376 18.66 9.42 1.89
C LEU A 376 19.04 9.21 0.43
N GLY A 377 20.11 9.87 -0.03
CA GLY A 377 20.56 9.86 -1.43
C GLY A 377 20.42 11.22 -2.12
N ALA A 378 20.87 11.30 -3.37
CA ALA A 378 20.76 12.53 -4.16
C ALA A 378 19.29 12.80 -4.52
N TRP A 379 18.86 14.07 -4.44
CA TRP A 379 17.50 14.41 -4.82
C TRP A 379 17.27 14.12 -6.31
N PRO A 380 16.29 13.27 -6.66
CA PRO A 380 16.12 12.76 -8.01
C PRO A 380 15.28 13.74 -8.84
N LYS A 381 15.41 13.62 -10.15
CA LYS A 381 14.51 14.32 -11.09
C LYS A 381 13.09 13.77 -10.91
N GLN A 382 12.07 14.59 -11.15
CA GLN A 382 10.65 14.16 -11.24
C GLN A 382 10.04 13.52 -9.97
N LEU A 383 10.65 13.73 -8.80
CA LEU A 383 9.99 13.55 -7.50
C LEU A 383 9.26 14.83 -7.14
N TYR A 384 7.93 14.73 -7.00
CA TYR A 384 7.05 15.83 -6.60
C TYR A 384 6.52 15.53 -5.20
N ILE A 385 6.86 16.37 -4.22
CA ILE A 385 6.23 16.30 -2.90
C ILE A 385 5.22 17.43 -2.80
N GLU A 386 3.94 17.08 -2.68
CA GLU A 386 2.82 18.01 -2.55
C GLU A 386 2.34 18.11 -1.10
N GLY A 387 2.63 19.25 -0.45
CA GLY A 387 1.88 19.71 0.71
C GLY A 387 2.42 19.38 2.11
N PHE A 388 2.22 20.35 3.01
CA PHE A 388 2.18 20.20 4.47
C PHE A 388 1.02 21.10 4.94
N GLU A 389 -0.11 20.53 5.36
CA GLU A 389 -1.13 21.31 6.07
C GLU A 389 -0.80 21.32 7.56
N THR A 390 -0.28 22.45 8.04
CA THR A 390 0.01 22.66 9.47
C THR A 390 -1.26 23.09 10.19
N PHE A 391 -1.97 22.14 10.82
CA PHE A 391 -3.01 22.33 11.87
C PHE A 391 -4.22 23.26 11.56
N ALA A 392 -5.31 23.05 12.31
CA ALA A 392 -6.64 23.58 12.05
C ALA A 392 -6.78 25.14 12.06
N ASP A 393 -5.79 25.87 12.58
CA ASP A 393 -5.81 27.34 12.59
C ASP A 393 -5.15 27.99 11.35
N ALA A 394 -4.58 27.21 10.43
CA ALA A 394 -4.01 27.71 9.18
C ALA A 394 -5.08 27.90 8.09
N THR A 395 -5.93 28.93 8.22
CA THR A 395 -7.07 29.22 7.32
C THR A 395 -6.72 29.57 5.85
N LYS A 396 -5.50 29.31 5.36
CA LYS A 396 -5.11 29.49 3.95
C LYS A 396 -4.11 28.41 3.52
N GLY A 397 -4.64 27.28 3.03
CA GLY A 397 -3.87 26.12 2.58
C GLY A 397 -2.70 26.48 1.65
N ARG A 398 -1.50 25.97 1.99
CA ARG A 398 -0.28 26.15 1.20
C ARG A 398 0.22 24.81 0.72
N ARG A 399 0.31 24.67 -0.61
CA ARG A 399 1.04 23.60 -1.27
C ARG A 399 2.49 24.05 -1.38
N ILE A 400 3.38 23.38 -0.66
CA ILE A 400 4.81 23.38 -1.00
C ILE A 400 4.95 22.29 -2.06
N VAL A 401 5.38 22.68 -3.27
CA VAL A 401 5.80 21.76 -4.32
C VAL A 401 7.29 21.98 -4.50
N ALA A 402 8.09 21.00 -4.09
CA ALA A 402 9.49 20.91 -4.48
C ALA A 402 9.58 19.86 -5.60
N GLY A 403 9.99 20.28 -6.79
CA GLY A 403 10.21 19.41 -7.93
C GLY A 403 11.25 20.00 -8.87
N SER A 404 12.11 19.16 -9.44
CA SER A 404 13.02 19.54 -10.53
C SER A 404 12.41 19.06 -11.85
N ARG A 405 12.17 19.99 -12.78
CA ARG A 405 11.44 19.72 -14.03
C ARG A 405 12.37 19.46 -15.22
N SER A 406 13.63 19.93 -15.19
CA SER A 406 14.63 19.57 -16.19
C SER A 406 16.05 19.83 -15.70
N ALA A 407 17.01 19.08 -16.24
CA ALA A 407 18.38 19.54 -16.36
C ALA A 407 18.77 19.30 -17.82
N ASP A 408 18.74 20.36 -18.62
CA ASP A 408 19.75 20.48 -19.66
C ASP A 408 21.12 20.67 -18.97
N SER A 409 22.20 20.61 -19.73
CA SER A 409 23.57 20.81 -19.22
C SER A 409 23.85 22.21 -18.63
N SER A 410 22.83 23.06 -18.46
CA SER A 410 22.94 24.46 -18.03
C SER A 410 22.47 24.75 -16.60
N GLY A 411 22.04 23.74 -15.85
CA GLY A 411 21.68 23.89 -14.43
C GLY A 411 20.23 23.47 -14.16
N SER A 412 20.05 22.65 -13.13
CA SER A 412 18.74 22.14 -12.75
C SER A 412 17.82 23.30 -12.35
N GLU A 413 16.73 23.51 -13.10
CA GLU A 413 15.68 24.45 -12.70
C GLU A 413 14.82 23.79 -11.62
N TYR A 414 14.95 24.25 -10.38
CA TYR A 414 14.04 23.93 -9.30
C TYR A 414 12.91 24.96 -9.31
N GLN A 415 11.74 24.58 -9.84
CA GLN A 415 10.58 25.47 -9.86
C GLN A 415 9.85 25.35 -8.52
N PHE A 416 9.99 26.38 -7.68
CA PHE A 416 9.21 26.53 -6.46
C PHE A 416 7.93 27.31 -6.77
N ALA A 417 6.86 26.61 -7.13
CA ALA A 417 5.57 27.22 -7.40
C ALA A 417 4.76 27.32 -6.10
N VAL A 418 4.75 28.51 -5.49
CA VAL A 418 3.87 28.81 -4.36
C VAL A 418 2.87 29.89 -4.74
N LYS A 419 1.58 29.64 -4.50
CA LYS A 419 0.50 30.60 -4.76
C LYS A 419 0.68 31.89 -3.93
N GLN A 420 1.19 31.75 -2.71
CA GLN A 420 1.60 32.83 -1.82
C GLN A 420 2.79 32.36 -0.97
N LEU A 421 3.95 33.01 -1.12
CA LEU A 421 5.05 32.91 -0.17
C LEU A 421 4.85 34.01 0.87
N MET A 422 4.40 33.68 2.08
CA MET A 422 4.42 34.64 3.18
C MET A 422 5.72 34.48 3.96
N LEU A 423 6.57 35.51 3.88
CA LEU A 423 7.77 35.66 4.71
C LEU A 423 7.38 36.50 5.93
N GLY A 424 7.00 35.81 7.01
CA GLY A 424 6.59 36.41 8.27
C GLY A 424 5.13 36.90 8.32
N GLY A 425 4.71 37.26 9.54
CA GLY A 425 3.37 37.70 9.91
C GLY A 425 3.19 37.64 11.42
N ALA A 426 2.18 38.34 11.97
CA ALA A 426 1.99 38.49 13.42
C ALA A 426 1.89 37.17 14.22
N ALA A 427 1.65 36.04 13.56
CA ALA A 427 1.66 34.69 14.14
C ALA A 427 2.77 33.75 13.60
N ALA A 428 3.51 34.15 12.56
CA ALA A 428 4.46 33.29 11.83
C ALA A 428 5.94 33.54 12.18
N GLY A 429 6.25 34.57 12.98
CA GLY A 429 7.62 34.94 13.34
C GLY A 429 8.42 35.58 12.20
N ASN A 430 9.73 35.67 12.36
CA ASN A 430 10.65 36.20 11.36
C ASN A 430 10.83 35.17 10.23
N GLY A 431 10.47 35.56 9.01
CA GLY A 431 10.52 34.67 7.84
C GLY A 431 11.74 34.97 6.98
N LYS A 432 12.51 33.94 6.63
CA LYS A 432 13.71 34.05 5.78
C LYS A 432 13.57 33.14 4.56
N PHE A 433 13.82 33.70 3.37
CA PHE A 433 14.00 32.95 2.12
C PHE A 433 15.44 33.12 1.65
N VAL A 434 16.13 32.01 1.42
CA VAL A 434 17.55 31.98 1.06
C VAL A 434 17.66 31.36 -0.33
N ILE A 435 18.28 32.08 -1.26
CA ILE A 435 18.58 31.65 -2.62
C ILE A 435 20.10 31.54 -2.74
N GLY A 436 20.62 30.31 -2.78
CA GLY A 436 22.04 30.03 -2.93
C GLY A 436 22.40 28.63 -2.42
N ASP A 437 23.69 28.36 -2.23
CA ASP A 437 24.21 27.05 -1.81
C ASP A 437 24.08 26.79 -0.29
N ASN A 438 23.56 27.77 0.46
CA ASN A 438 23.41 27.71 1.91
C ASN A 438 24.76 27.51 2.63
N SER A 439 25.87 27.93 2.01
CA SER A 439 27.22 27.87 2.60
C SER A 439 27.56 29.13 3.41
N GLY A 440 26.64 30.10 3.49
CA GLY A 440 26.65 31.19 4.46
C GLY A 440 27.22 32.53 3.98
N THR A 441 27.98 32.57 2.88
CA THR A 441 28.58 33.83 2.38
C THR A 441 28.32 34.14 0.91
N ALA A 442 27.51 33.33 0.21
CA ALA A 442 27.16 33.55 -1.21
C ALA A 442 25.65 33.66 -1.47
N ASP A 443 24.81 33.51 -0.43
CA ASP A 443 23.38 33.42 -0.62
C ASP A 443 22.69 34.78 -0.70
N ALA A 444 21.72 34.91 -1.61
CA ALA A 444 20.77 36.01 -1.59
C ALA A 444 19.68 35.70 -0.56
N VAL A 445 19.42 36.63 0.35
CA VAL A 445 18.44 36.48 1.42
C VAL A 445 17.34 37.53 1.24
N LEU A 446 16.09 37.07 1.21
CA LEU A 446 14.89 37.88 1.44
C LEU A 446 14.41 37.57 2.86
N GLU A 447 14.55 38.51 3.79
CA GLU A 447 14.16 38.33 5.18
C GLU A 447 13.17 39.40 5.62
N ASN A 448 12.18 39.00 6.41
CA ASN A 448 11.36 39.91 7.18
C ASN A 448 11.60 39.60 8.66
N ASP A 449 12.31 40.48 9.34
CA ASP A 449 12.68 40.33 10.75
C ASP A 449 11.60 40.85 11.72
N GLY A 450 10.41 41.15 11.20
CA GLY A 450 9.29 41.74 11.94
C GLY A 450 9.33 43.27 12.02
N SER A 451 10.46 43.90 11.66
CA SER A 451 10.63 45.34 11.65
C SER A 451 10.90 45.90 10.24
N HIS A 452 11.62 45.16 9.40
CA HIS A 452 11.98 45.57 8.05
C HIS A 452 11.97 44.40 7.06
N PHE A 453 11.73 44.72 5.79
CA PHE A 453 12.02 43.82 4.69
C PHE A 453 13.49 44.01 4.27
N ASN A 454 14.32 43.01 4.54
CA ASN A 454 15.75 43.02 4.26
C ASN A 454 16.05 42.23 2.98
N LEU A 455 16.78 42.89 2.08
CA LEU A 455 17.41 42.28 0.91
C LEU A 455 18.91 42.23 1.19
N SER A 456 19.48 41.04 1.35
CA SER A 456 20.91 40.89 1.58
C SER A 456 21.53 40.03 0.50
N TYR A 457 22.60 40.53 -0.12
CA TYR A 457 23.47 39.76 -0.98
C TYR A 457 24.93 40.14 -0.69
N PRO A 458 25.84 39.17 -0.50
CA PRO A 458 27.25 39.42 -0.21
C PRO A 458 27.97 40.31 -1.25
N GLY A 459 27.53 40.25 -2.51
CA GLY A 459 28.00 41.11 -3.59
C GLY A 459 27.28 42.47 -3.72
N GLY A 460 26.46 42.83 -2.73
CA GLY A 460 25.56 43.98 -2.75
C GLY A 460 24.25 43.70 -3.50
N VAL A 461 23.17 44.33 -3.04
CA VAL A 461 21.87 44.25 -3.74
C VAL A 461 21.95 45.10 -5.00
N ARG A 462 21.87 44.46 -6.16
CA ARG A 462 21.77 45.14 -7.45
C ARG A 462 20.30 45.40 -7.78
N PHE A 463 19.91 46.66 -7.86
CA PHE A 463 18.66 47.05 -8.48
C PHE A 463 18.91 47.17 -9.99
N PRO A 464 18.41 46.26 -10.83
CA PRO A 464 18.68 46.32 -12.26
C PRO A 464 18.20 47.65 -12.85
N GLN A 465 18.97 48.20 -13.79
CA GLN A 465 18.68 49.43 -14.57
C GLN A 465 18.72 50.77 -13.81
N SER A 466 19.20 50.83 -12.57
CA SER A 466 19.32 52.10 -11.81
C SER A 466 20.60 52.91 -12.09
N GLY A 467 21.44 52.49 -13.05
CA GLY A 467 22.67 53.17 -13.43
C GLY A 467 22.89 53.27 -14.95
N GLY A 468 23.64 54.30 -15.36
CA GLY A 468 23.88 54.65 -16.76
C GLY A 468 22.89 55.70 -17.28
N THR A 469 22.94 56.01 -18.57
CA THR A 469 22.16 57.11 -19.21
C THR A 469 20.64 56.93 -19.14
N THR A 470 20.15 55.79 -18.65
CA THR A 470 18.72 55.49 -18.45
C THR A 470 18.36 55.26 -16.97
N GLY A 471 19.28 55.49 -16.03
CA GLY A 471 19.04 55.25 -14.60
C GLY A 471 17.84 56.03 -14.05
N TYR A 472 17.61 57.23 -14.59
CA TYR A 472 16.48 58.09 -14.23
C TYR A 472 15.10 57.50 -14.60
N ALA A 473 15.03 56.54 -15.53
CA ALA A 473 13.79 55.87 -15.92
C ALA A 473 13.38 54.77 -14.93
N HIS A 474 14.32 54.28 -14.12
CA HIS A 474 14.10 53.23 -13.14
C HIS A 474 14.75 53.58 -11.78
N PRO A 475 14.39 54.72 -11.16
CA PRO A 475 14.99 55.12 -9.90
C PRO A 475 14.52 54.25 -8.74
N VAL A 476 15.33 54.20 -7.68
CA VAL A 476 14.91 53.67 -6.38
C VAL A 476 14.03 54.72 -5.71
N TRP A 477 12.78 54.37 -5.43
CA TRP A 477 11.83 55.28 -4.77
C TRP A 477 11.93 55.16 -3.25
N LEU A 478 12.16 56.29 -2.59
CA LEU A 478 12.20 56.46 -1.14
C LEU A 478 11.12 57.46 -0.73
N GLY A 479 9.87 57.01 -0.65
CA GLY A 479 8.72 57.89 -0.51
C GLY A 479 8.45 58.70 -1.77
N SER A 480 8.35 60.03 -1.66
CA SER A 480 8.16 60.93 -2.81
C SER A 480 9.47 61.27 -3.55
N TYR A 481 10.61 60.74 -3.08
CA TYR A 481 11.91 60.99 -3.68
C TYR A 481 12.37 59.81 -4.54
N ALA A 482 12.91 60.12 -5.71
CA ALA A 482 13.61 59.20 -6.60
C ALA A 482 15.12 59.31 -6.37
N LEU A 483 15.83 58.18 -6.30
CA LEU A 483 17.28 58.06 -6.21
C LEU A 483 17.81 57.26 -7.41
N TRP A 484 18.76 57.78 -8.18
CA TRP A 484 19.37 57.08 -9.33
C TRP A 484 20.81 57.51 -9.56
N VAL A 485 21.56 56.73 -10.34
CA VAL A 485 22.88 57.11 -10.84
C VAL A 485 22.74 57.57 -12.29
N ASP A 486 23.18 58.78 -12.59
CA ASP A 486 23.12 59.33 -13.95
C ASP A 486 24.16 58.67 -14.89
N GLY A 487 24.13 59.01 -16.17
CA GLY A 487 25.04 58.52 -17.20
C GLY A 487 26.50 58.89 -17.01
N SER A 488 26.80 59.84 -16.11
CA SER A 488 28.16 60.18 -15.69
C SER A 488 28.64 59.41 -14.46
N GLY A 489 27.78 58.58 -13.85
CA GLY A 489 28.07 57.86 -12.61
C GLY A 489 27.74 58.65 -11.34
N THR A 490 27.05 59.79 -11.47
CA THR A 490 26.73 60.66 -10.32
C THR A 490 25.38 60.24 -9.70
N LEU A 491 25.37 59.98 -8.38
CA LEU A 491 24.16 59.71 -7.61
C LEU A 491 23.32 60.99 -7.44
N ARG A 492 22.04 60.91 -7.83
CA ARG A 492 21.10 62.02 -7.79
C ARG A 492 19.84 61.69 -7.00
N ILE A 493 19.24 62.72 -6.42
CA ILE A 493 17.96 62.68 -5.72
C ILE A 493 17.01 63.78 -6.22
N LYS A 494 15.73 63.47 -6.40
CA LYS A 494 14.68 64.43 -6.76
C LYS A 494 13.36 64.08 -6.09
N SER A 495 12.57 65.09 -5.72
CA SER A 495 11.15 64.89 -5.37
C SER A 495 10.31 64.82 -6.65
N GLY A 496 9.57 63.73 -6.84
CA GLY A 496 8.81 63.44 -8.06
C GLY A 496 9.61 62.69 -9.14
N THR A 497 8.97 62.46 -10.29
CA THR A 497 9.55 61.65 -11.39
C THR A 497 10.66 62.44 -12.10
N PRO A 498 11.89 61.90 -12.23
CA PRO A 498 12.93 62.50 -13.06
C PRO A 498 12.52 62.52 -14.54
N ALA A 499 12.63 63.68 -15.18
CA ALA A 499 12.35 63.90 -16.60
C ALA A 499 13.58 63.70 -17.49
N SER A 500 14.78 63.65 -16.90
CA SER A 500 16.03 63.36 -17.60
C SER A 500 17.08 62.80 -16.66
N ASP A 501 18.17 62.32 -17.25
CA ASP A 501 19.33 61.76 -16.56
C ASP A 501 19.93 62.69 -15.49
N THR A 502 19.93 64.01 -15.74
CA THR A 502 20.47 65.03 -14.83
C THR A 502 19.40 65.77 -14.03
N ASP A 503 18.13 65.35 -14.11
CA ASP A 503 16.98 66.03 -13.49
C ASP A 503 16.85 65.71 -12.00
N GLY A 504 17.80 66.18 -11.21
CA GLY A 504 17.86 66.02 -9.76
C GLY A 504 19.09 66.65 -9.15
N GLN A 505 19.07 66.80 -7.83
CA GLN A 505 20.21 67.30 -7.08
C GLN A 505 21.26 66.20 -6.93
N VAL A 506 22.53 66.54 -7.12
CA VAL A 506 23.64 65.64 -6.81
C VAL A 506 23.67 65.40 -5.30
N VAL A 507 23.74 64.12 -4.89
CA VAL A 507 23.77 63.73 -3.48
C VAL A 507 25.17 63.96 -2.92
N GLY A 508 25.37 65.06 -2.20
CA GLY A 508 26.66 65.41 -1.59
C GLY A 508 27.73 65.88 -2.59
N SER A 509 28.99 65.94 -2.15
CA SER A 509 30.15 66.20 -3.02
C SER A 509 30.71 64.87 -3.51
N GLN A 510 30.45 64.54 -4.78
CA GLN A 510 30.96 63.34 -5.44
C GLN A 510 32.14 63.75 -6.33
N THR A 511 33.26 63.05 -6.22
CA THR A 511 34.50 63.28 -6.98
C THR A 511 34.89 62.05 -7.76
#